data_AF-A0A4Q2XY98-F1
#
_entry.id   AF-A0A4Q2XY98-F1
#
_cell.length_a   1.000
_cell.length_b   1.000
_cell.length_c   1.000
_cell.angle_alpha   90.00
_cell.angle_beta   90.00
_cell.angle_gamma   90.00
#
_symmetry.space_group_name_H-M   'P 1'
#
loop_
_entity.id
_entity.type
_entity.pdbx_description
1 polymer ?
#
loop_
_entity_poly.entity_id
_entity_poly.type
_entity_poly.pdbx_seq_one_letter_code
_entity_poly.pdbx_strand_id
1 'polypeptide(L)'
;MRSDVGPVIAGRTFNRDDGAVVVSFHQPAPYPDPRYDADPTDPPWRCFYTIEFPDGETKRDYAVGIDSMQALLLAIGGAEHRLRYVADGTPKVRPPVSWLGENDLGLRVPKLE
;
A
#
# COMPACT_ATOMS: atom_id res chain seq x y z
N MET A 1 -18.84 -6.30 -10.85
CA MET A 1 -17.85 -7.26 -10.36
C MET A 1 -17.32 -6.71 -9.04
N ARG A 2 -17.62 -7.35 -7.90
CA ARG A 2 -17.12 -6.87 -6.59
C ARG A 2 -15.62 -7.18 -6.51
N SER A 3 -14.84 -6.16 -6.16
CA SER A 3 -13.40 -6.28 -5.97
C SER A 3 -13.08 -7.30 -4.88
N ASP A 4 -12.15 -8.21 -5.16
CA ASP A 4 -11.63 -9.24 -4.23
C ASP A 4 -10.89 -8.63 -3.03
N VAL A 5 -10.58 -7.33 -3.09
CA VAL A 5 -9.78 -6.62 -2.09
C VAL A 5 -10.59 -5.67 -1.20
N GLY A 6 -11.92 -5.62 -1.35
CA GLY A 6 -12.78 -4.70 -0.59
C GLY A 6 -12.80 -3.26 -1.13
N PRO A 7 -13.62 -2.36 -0.54
CA PRO A 7 -13.71 -0.96 -0.96
C PRO A 7 -12.43 -0.18 -0.61
N VAL A 8 -12.14 0.87 -1.37
CA VAL A 8 -11.08 1.82 -1.04
C VAL A 8 -11.54 2.69 0.13
N ILE A 9 -10.71 2.79 1.17
CA ILE A 9 -10.98 3.58 2.38
C ILE A 9 -10.09 4.83 2.50
N ALA A 10 -8.95 4.85 1.79
CA ALA A 10 -8.04 5.97 1.75
C ALA A 10 -7.26 5.94 0.44
N GLY A 11 -6.79 7.11 -0.01
CA GLY A 11 -5.93 7.21 -1.17
C GLY A 11 -5.09 8.48 -1.14
N ARG A 12 -4.04 8.49 -1.96
CA ARG A 12 -3.15 9.63 -2.13
C ARG A 12 -2.64 9.70 -3.56
N THR A 13 -2.58 10.91 -4.08
CA THR A 13 -1.99 11.19 -5.39
C THR A 13 -0.64 11.87 -5.20
N PHE A 14 0.35 11.38 -5.94
CA PHE A 14 1.72 11.89 -6.00
C PHE A 14 2.01 12.48 -7.37
N ASN A 15 2.87 13.48 -7.39
CA ASN A 15 3.35 14.09 -8.62
C ASN A 15 4.61 13.38 -9.10
N ARG A 16 4.72 13.15 -10.41
CA ARG A 16 5.91 12.64 -11.10
C ARG A 16 5.98 13.36 -12.45
N ASP A 17 7.18 13.50 -13.01
CA ASP A 17 7.40 14.30 -14.23
C ASP A 17 6.61 13.80 -15.45
N ASP A 18 6.25 12.52 -15.48
CA ASP A 18 5.49 11.87 -16.55
C ASP A 18 4.01 11.61 -16.21
N GLY A 19 3.53 12.10 -15.06
CA GLY A 19 2.12 12.05 -14.67
C GLY A 19 1.87 11.75 -13.19
N ALA A 20 0.58 11.61 -12.83
CA ALA A 20 0.17 11.31 -11.46
C ALA A 20 0.35 9.82 -11.12
N VAL A 21 0.91 9.55 -9.93
CA VAL A 21 0.92 8.21 -9.33
C VAL A 21 -0.15 8.17 -8.24
N VAL A 22 -1.07 7.21 -8.30
CA VAL A 22 -2.18 7.10 -7.34
C VAL A 22 -1.99 5.87 -6.47
N VAL A 23 -1.97 6.08 -5.16
CA VAL A 23 -2.01 5.00 -4.17
C VAL A 23 -3.40 4.92 -3.57
N SER A 24 -3.95 3.71 -3.49
CA SER A 24 -5.20 3.43 -2.79
C SER A 24 -5.00 2.35 -1.74
N PHE A 25 -5.66 2.50 -0.60
CA PHE A 25 -5.71 1.53 0.48
C PHE A 25 -7.14 1.00 0.61
N HIS A 26 -7.26 -0.32 0.70
CA HIS A 26 -8.53 -0.98 0.81
C HIS A 26 -8.89 -1.30 2.25
N GLN A 27 -10.18 -1.50 2.51
CA GLN A 27 -10.67 -1.87 3.82
C GLN A 27 -9.96 -3.14 4.33
N PRO A 28 -9.30 -3.11 5.50
CA PRO A 28 -8.77 -4.32 6.12
C PRO A 28 -9.89 -5.33 6.40
N ALA A 29 -9.58 -6.60 6.20
CA ALA A 29 -10.52 -7.69 6.47
C ALA A 29 -9.80 -8.89 7.09
N PRO A 30 -10.51 -9.74 7.85
CA PRO A 30 -9.97 -11.02 8.32
C PRO A 30 -9.43 -11.85 7.15
N TYR A 31 -8.29 -12.48 7.37
CA TYR A 31 -7.57 -13.28 6.39
C TYR A 31 -7.25 -14.67 6.97
N PRO A 32 -8.25 -15.55 7.04
CA PRO A 32 -8.05 -16.89 7.58
C PRO A 32 -7.20 -17.73 6.63
N ASP A 33 -6.16 -18.34 7.16
CA ASP A 33 -5.39 -19.40 6.54
C ASP A 33 -5.35 -20.64 7.46
N PRO A 34 -6.23 -21.65 7.22
CA PRO A 34 -6.30 -22.86 8.04
C PRO A 34 -4.99 -23.66 8.13
N ARG A 35 -4.00 -23.36 7.28
CA ARG A 35 -2.69 -24.03 7.31
C ARG A 35 -1.71 -23.39 8.29
N TYR A 36 -1.88 -22.10 8.59
CA TYR A 36 -0.91 -21.32 9.35
C TYR A 36 -1.52 -20.54 10.53
N ASP A 37 -2.84 -20.40 10.58
CA ASP A 37 -3.51 -19.76 11.71
C ASP A 37 -3.32 -20.58 12.98
N ALA A 38 -2.81 -19.92 14.02
CA ALA A 38 -2.70 -20.50 15.34
C ALA A 38 -4.09 -20.68 15.99
N ASP A 39 -5.03 -19.77 15.69
CA ASP A 39 -6.42 -19.81 16.14
C ASP A 39 -7.37 -19.50 14.96
N PRO A 40 -8.15 -20.48 14.47
CA PRO A 40 -9.12 -20.25 13.40
C PRO A 40 -10.26 -19.28 13.73
N THR A 41 -10.48 -18.97 15.01
CA THR A 41 -11.50 -18.03 15.48
C THR A 41 -11.00 -16.60 15.60
N ASP A 42 -9.68 -16.41 15.58
CA ASP A 42 -8.99 -15.11 15.62
C ASP A 42 -7.91 -15.05 14.52
N PRO A 43 -8.32 -15.04 13.23
CA PRO A 43 -7.37 -15.00 12.13
C PRO A 43 -6.71 -13.62 12.03
N PRO A 44 -5.52 -13.54 11.42
CA PRO A 44 -4.89 -12.26 11.16
C PRO A 44 -5.72 -11.44 10.17
N TRP A 45 -5.39 -10.15 10.06
CA TRP A 45 -6.05 -9.20 9.19
C TRP A 45 -5.17 -8.86 8.01
N ARG A 46 -5.78 -8.73 6.83
CA ARG A 46 -5.09 -8.33 5.60
C ARG A 46 -5.62 -6.99 5.11
N CYS A 47 -4.71 -6.11 4.71
CA CYS A 47 -5.03 -4.84 4.06
C CYS A 47 -4.33 -4.78 2.70
N PHE A 48 -5.09 -4.62 1.63
CA PHE A 48 -4.54 -4.42 0.28
C PHE A 48 -4.21 -2.96 0.03
N TYR A 49 -3.21 -2.74 -0.81
CA TYR A 49 -2.97 -1.45 -1.44
C TYR A 49 -2.72 -1.61 -2.95
N THR A 50 -3.06 -0.58 -3.70
CA THR A 50 -2.76 -0.47 -5.14
C THR A 50 -1.95 0.78 -5.42
N ILE A 51 -1.07 0.69 -6.43
CA ILE A 51 -0.30 1.79 -6.96
C ILE A 51 -0.53 1.83 -8.47
N GLU A 52 -1.20 2.87 -8.94
CA GLU A 52 -1.48 3.12 -10.35
C GLU A 52 -0.45 4.12 -10.87
N PHE A 53 0.21 3.78 -11.98
CA PHE A 53 1.23 4.60 -12.60
C PHE A 53 0.76 5.22 -13.92
N PRO A 54 1.35 6.37 -14.33
CA PRO A 54 1.05 7.05 -15.59
C PRO A 54 1.18 6.20 -16.85
N ASP A 55 2.05 5.18 -16.83
CA ASP A 55 2.28 4.28 -17.96
C ASP A 55 1.23 3.16 -18.06
N GLY A 56 0.15 3.24 -17.26
CA GLY A 56 -0.92 2.26 -17.20
C GLY A 56 -0.59 1.03 -16.35
N GLU A 57 0.64 0.94 -15.82
CA GLU A 57 0.97 -0.15 -14.89
C GLU A 57 0.22 0.04 -13.57
N THR A 58 -0.38 -1.06 -13.08
CA THR A 58 -0.95 -1.13 -11.73
C THR A 58 -0.20 -2.18 -10.94
N LYS A 59 0.37 -1.80 -9.79
CA LYS A 59 0.89 -2.74 -8.80
C LYS A 59 -0.16 -2.92 -7.72
N ARG A 60 -0.38 -4.17 -7.29
CA ARG A 60 -1.24 -4.54 -6.17
C ARG A 60 -0.44 -5.42 -5.25
N ASP A 61 -0.54 -5.14 -3.95
CA ASP A 61 0.08 -5.94 -2.91
C ASP A 61 -0.76 -5.84 -1.63
N TYR A 62 -0.33 -6.51 -0.57
CA TYR A 62 -1.00 -6.46 0.73
C TYR A 62 -0.03 -6.57 1.89
N ALA A 63 -0.49 -6.15 3.06
CA ALA A 63 0.16 -6.45 4.33
C ALA A 63 -0.79 -7.24 5.24
N VAL A 64 -0.20 -8.03 6.13
CA VAL A 64 -0.91 -8.82 7.14
C VAL A 64 -0.50 -8.32 8.52
N GLY A 65 -1.48 -8.04 9.37
CA GLY A 65 -1.29 -7.65 10.77
C GLY A 65 -2.16 -8.47 11.70
N ILE A 66 -1.90 -8.40 13.00
CA ILE A 66 -2.70 -9.10 14.02
C ILE A 66 -4.11 -8.51 14.15
N ASP A 67 -4.28 -7.24 13.78
CA ASP A 67 -5.56 -6.55 13.78
C ASP A 67 -5.70 -5.64 12.53
N SER A 68 -6.90 -5.07 12.36
CA SER A 68 -7.23 -4.21 11.23
C SER A 68 -6.36 -2.96 11.12
N MET A 69 -5.98 -2.35 12.25
CA MET A 69 -5.18 -1.14 12.29
C MET A 69 -3.72 -1.43 11.95
N GLN A 70 -3.15 -2.49 12.53
CA GLN A 70 -1.79 -2.91 12.21
C GLN A 70 -1.66 -3.31 10.74
N ALA A 71 -2.64 -4.04 10.19
CA ALA A 71 -2.65 -4.40 8.77
C ALA A 71 -2.65 -3.14 7.87
N LEU A 72 -3.44 -2.11 8.22
CA LEU A 72 -3.46 -0.84 7.49
C LEU A 72 -2.13 -0.09 7.59
N LEU A 73 -1.56 0.05 8.79
CA LEU A 73 -0.29 0.76 9.01
C LEU A 73 0.86 0.07 8.28
N LEU A 74 0.90 -1.27 8.29
CA LEU A 74 1.87 -2.06 7.53
C LEU A 74 1.66 -1.90 6.02
N ALA A 75 0.42 -1.84 5.53
CA ALA A 75 0.13 -1.59 4.12
C ALA A 75 0.61 -0.20 3.68
N ILE A 76 0.44 0.83 4.52
CA ILE A 76 0.97 2.18 4.29
C ILE A 76 2.50 2.15 4.20
N GLY A 77 3.17 1.48 5.15
CA GLY A 77 4.63 1.31 5.12
C GLY A 77 5.12 0.52 3.90
N GLY A 78 4.39 -0.53 3.50
CA GLY A 78 4.67 -1.31 2.29
C GLY A 78 4.53 -0.48 1.02
N ALA A 79 3.48 0.34 0.92
CA ALA A 79 3.28 1.26 -0.19
C ALA A 79 4.40 2.31 -0.27
N GLU A 80 4.82 2.90 0.86
CA GLU A 80 5.95 3.82 0.90
C GLU A 80 7.24 3.14 0.43
N HIS A 81 7.55 1.97 0.99
CA HIS A 81 8.73 1.20 0.60
C HIS A 81 8.71 0.88 -0.89
N ARG A 82 7.55 0.49 -1.43
CA ARG A 82 7.39 0.19 -2.85
C ARG A 82 7.54 1.42 -3.73
N LEU A 83 6.99 2.58 -3.35
CA LEU A 83 7.18 3.84 -4.08
C LEU A 83 8.65 4.25 -4.12
N ARG A 84 9.37 4.09 -3.00
CA ARG A 84 10.82 4.33 -2.93
C ARG A 84 11.59 3.33 -3.80
N TYR A 85 11.27 2.04 -3.73
CA TYR A 85 12.00 1.00 -4.46
C TYR A 85 11.68 0.94 -5.96
N VAL A 86 10.44 1.20 -6.36
CA VAL A 86 10.04 1.27 -7.78
C VAL A 86 10.61 2.54 -8.44
N ALA A 87 10.97 3.55 -7.65
CA ALA A 87 11.84 4.64 -8.07
C ALA A 87 13.35 4.26 -8.06
N ASP A 88 13.74 3.09 -7.53
CA ASP A 88 15.15 2.73 -7.19
C ASP A 88 15.65 1.37 -7.77
N GLY A 89 14.93 0.75 -8.73
CA GLY A 89 15.55 -0.22 -9.65
C GLY A 89 14.87 -1.58 -9.85
N THR A 90 14.06 -1.68 -10.90
CA THR A 90 13.85 -2.86 -11.79
C THR A 90 13.08 -2.38 -13.04
N PRO A 91 13.23 -3.04 -14.22
CA PRO A 91 14.01 -2.61 -15.40
C PRO A 91 13.69 -1.21 -16.01
N LYS A 92 12.84 -0.40 -15.42
CA LYS A 92 12.62 1.01 -15.79
C LYS A 92 12.84 1.88 -14.57
N VAL A 93 13.95 2.60 -14.53
CA VAL A 93 14.13 3.72 -13.59
C VAL A 93 12.97 4.68 -13.85
N ARG A 94 12.05 4.78 -12.89
CA ARG A 94 10.91 5.71 -12.95
C ARG A 94 11.35 7.04 -12.35
N PRO A 95 10.86 8.20 -12.84
CA PRO A 95 11.18 9.47 -12.23
C PRO A 95 10.77 9.50 -10.75
N PRO A 96 11.41 10.32 -9.92
CA PRO A 96 11.06 10.44 -8.51
C PRO A 96 9.62 10.93 -8.35
N VAL A 97 8.94 10.38 -7.34
CA VAL A 97 7.62 10.86 -6.91
C VAL A 97 7.78 11.91 -5.83
N SER A 98 6.97 12.96 -5.89
CA SER A 98 6.89 14.02 -4.88
C SER A 98 5.46 14.17 -4.38
N TRP A 99 5.31 14.72 -3.17
CA TRP A 99 4.01 15.09 -2.62
C TRP A 99 4.08 16.53 -2.16
N LEU A 100 3.14 17.37 -2.63
CA LEU A 100 3.12 18.81 -2.34
C LEU A 100 4.43 19.55 -2.71
N GLY A 101 5.17 19.05 -3.71
CA GLY A 101 6.47 19.59 -4.10
C GLY A 101 7.65 19.11 -3.25
N GLU A 102 7.40 18.28 -2.24
CA GLU A 102 8.41 17.72 -1.34
C GLU A 102 8.79 16.29 -1.72
N ASN A 103 10.04 15.92 -1.42
CA ASN A 103 10.53 14.53 -1.52
C ASN A 103 10.04 13.64 -0.37
N ASP A 104 9.31 14.20 0.59
CA ASP A 104 8.59 13.45 1.61
C ASP A 104 7.22 13.02 1.08
N LEU A 105 6.98 11.71 1.04
CA LEU A 105 5.72 11.14 0.58
C LEU A 105 4.59 11.30 1.62
N GLY A 106 4.92 11.68 2.85
CA GLY A 106 3.96 11.85 3.94
C GLY A 106 3.18 10.57 4.28
N LEU A 107 3.78 9.41 3.97
CA LEU A 107 3.28 8.07 4.29
C LEU A 107 3.95 7.49 5.54
N ARG A 108 5.00 8.15 6.06
CA ARG A 108 5.66 7.72 7.30
C ARG A 108 4.74 7.98 8.48
N VAL A 109 4.54 6.95 9.29
CA VAL A 109 3.99 7.09 10.63
C VAL A 109 5.18 7.34 11.55
N PRO A 110 5.36 8.55 12.10
CA PRO A 110 6.49 8.84 12.98
C PRO A 110 6.44 7.93 14.20
N LYS A 111 7.61 7.47 14.66
CA LYS A 111 7.70 6.90 16.01
C LYS A 111 7.42 8.03 16.99
N LEU A 112 6.46 7.82 17.88
CA LEU A 112 6.29 8.70 19.05
C LEU A 112 7.51 8.44 19.96
N GLU A 113 8.29 9.49 20.23
CA GLU A 113 9.36 9.47 21.24
C GLU A 113 8.79 9.61 22.65
#